data_AF-A0A7S2GNX3-F1
#
_entry.id   AF-A0A7S2GNX3-F1
#
_cell.length_a   1.000
_cell.length_b   1.000
_cell.length_c   1.000
_cell.angle_alpha   90.00
_cell.angle_beta   90.00
_cell.angle_gamma   90.00
#
_symmetry.space_group_name_H-M   'P 1'
#
loop_
_entity.id
_entity.type
_entity.pdbx_description
1 polymer ?
#
loop_
_entity_poly.entity_id
_entity_poly.type
_entity_poly.pdbx_seq_one_letter_code
_entity_poly.pdbx_strand_id
1 'polypeptide(L)'
;VWDGEKLDKVYGDKREKTGDVVGTWYRSKADPSQLYLKTVVYDNQTGEEQMELHSVMHPNKEERNFRVEIWAFDKNRERRSGIQISAFAEWGYLKPMLASRYGQKVKVRSGVDCADSGGKSIMTDALDAHYTADQFFDAVLMQIKQEGIDCKGEIDYKSDVEFAVNIEQDIQLPEELASKIGQKTLHISASRAVSTDPKGRLISTADRIFGELVLSTFYRIHDNPARCEYWEVLSTGLRVAGGHQATLIRMRLLRLLSEEDIKEQLAS
;
A
#
# COMPACT_ATOMS: atom_id res chain seq x y z
N VAL A 1 19.39 10.50 -23.29
CA VAL A 1 19.98 9.14 -23.13
C VAL A 1 20.76 9.16 -21.83
N TRP A 2 20.42 8.29 -20.89
CA TRP A 2 21.08 8.24 -19.57
C TRP A 2 22.42 7.52 -19.73
N ASP A 3 23.53 8.15 -19.34
CA ASP A 3 24.89 7.58 -19.45
C ASP A 3 25.21 6.75 -18.20
N GLY A 4 24.73 5.50 -18.20
CA GLY A 4 24.89 4.58 -17.08
C GLY A 4 25.34 3.21 -17.53
N GLU A 5 25.97 2.48 -16.62
CA GLU A 5 26.31 1.07 -16.83
C GLU A 5 25.09 0.21 -16.50
N LYS A 6 24.70 -0.66 -17.45
CA LYS A 6 23.64 -1.64 -17.22
C LYS A 6 24.11 -2.60 -16.13
N LEU A 7 23.29 -2.82 -15.10
CA LEU A 7 23.59 -3.77 -14.04
C LEU A 7 23.16 -5.18 -14.50
N ASP A 8 24.10 -6.13 -14.52
CA ASP A 8 23.89 -7.49 -15.03
C ASP A 8 22.84 -8.32 -14.25
N LYS A 9 22.43 -7.88 -13.07
CA LYS A 9 21.36 -8.53 -12.30
C LYS A 9 19.98 -7.98 -12.70
N VAL A 10 19.46 -8.50 -13.80
CA VAL A 10 18.04 -8.36 -14.15
C VAL A 10 17.23 -9.25 -13.20
N TYR A 11 16.54 -8.64 -12.22
CA TYR A 11 15.43 -9.34 -11.57
C TYR A 11 14.31 -9.45 -12.62
N GLY A 12 14.09 -10.64 -13.18
CA GLY A 12 12.94 -10.91 -14.07
C GLY A 12 13.25 -11.16 -15.55
N ASP A 13 14.46 -11.61 -15.93
CA ASP A 13 14.77 -11.97 -17.33
C ASP A 13 14.02 -13.22 -17.85
N LYS A 14 13.07 -13.74 -17.05
CA LYS A 14 12.13 -14.76 -17.50
C LYS A 14 10.80 -14.10 -17.79
N ARG A 15 10.44 -14.05 -19.08
CA ARG A 15 9.07 -13.88 -19.56
C ARG A 15 8.19 -15.06 -19.08
N GLU A 16 7.89 -15.14 -17.80
CA GLU A 16 6.97 -16.14 -17.26
C GLU A 16 5.56 -15.54 -17.26
N LYS A 17 4.84 -15.76 -18.38
CA LYS A 17 3.37 -15.93 -18.58
C LYS A 17 2.33 -15.16 -17.74
N THR A 18 2.67 -14.14 -16.96
CA THR A 18 1.69 -13.41 -16.12
C THR A 18 1.68 -11.89 -16.32
N GLY A 19 2.43 -11.36 -17.29
CA GLY A 19 2.34 -9.96 -17.74
C GLY A 19 3.68 -9.41 -18.22
N ASP A 20 3.69 -8.80 -19.40
CA ASP A 20 4.88 -8.35 -20.12
C ASP A 20 5.48 -7.05 -19.54
N VAL A 21 6.20 -7.15 -18.43
CA VAL A 21 6.95 -6.03 -17.84
C VAL A 21 8.44 -6.36 -17.82
N VAL A 22 9.26 -5.54 -18.48
CA VAL A 22 10.72 -5.69 -18.52
C VAL A 22 11.39 -4.54 -17.79
N GLY A 23 11.99 -4.83 -16.64
CA GLY A 23 12.76 -3.86 -15.85
C GLY A 23 14.26 -3.99 -16.11
N THR A 24 14.92 -2.89 -16.47
CA THR A 24 16.39 -2.82 -16.59
C THR A 24 16.95 -1.79 -15.63
N TRP A 25 17.85 -2.24 -14.76
CA TRP A 25 18.57 -1.40 -13.82
C TRP A 25 19.87 -0.88 -14.42
N TYR A 26 20.18 0.37 -14.13
CA TYR A 26 21.43 1.02 -14.50
C TYR A 26 21.98 1.77 -13.29
N ARG A 27 23.30 1.89 -13.26
CA ARG A 27 24.01 2.74 -12.31
C ARG A 27 24.61 3.93 -13.03
N SER A 28 24.47 5.12 -12.46
CA SER A 28 24.93 6.34 -13.12
C SER A 28 26.44 6.35 -13.12
N LYS A 29 27.05 6.68 -14.27
CA LYS A 29 28.51 6.89 -14.32
C LYS A 29 28.91 8.19 -13.65
N ALA A 30 28.07 9.22 -13.76
CA ALA A 30 28.31 10.53 -13.17
C ALA A 30 28.15 10.51 -11.64
N ASP A 31 27.24 9.69 -11.12
CA ASP A 31 27.03 9.51 -9.68
C ASP A 31 26.70 8.03 -9.38
N PRO A 32 27.71 7.18 -9.09
CA PRO A 32 27.50 5.75 -8.85
C PRO A 32 26.58 5.41 -7.67
N SER A 33 26.21 6.39 -6.84
CA SER A 33 25.21 6.20 -5.79
C SER A 33 23.78 6.21 -6.35
N GLN A 34 23.54 6.84 -7.50
CA GLN A 34 22.24 6.89 -8.16
C GLN A 34 21.94 5.59 -8.89
N LEU A 35 20.72 5.11 -8.67
CA LEU A 35 20.16 3.97 -9.37
C LEU A 35 19.05 4.44 -10.30
N TYR A 36 19.07 3.96 -11.53
CA TYR A 36 18.05 4.21 -12.52
C TYR A 36 17.40 2.89 -12.92
N LEU A 37 16.07 2.87 -12.94
CA LEU A 37 15.27 1.77 -13.43
C LEU A 37 14.46 2.25 -14.63
N LYS A 38 14.68 1.59 -15.77
CA LYS A 38 13.80 1.68 -16.93
C LYS A 38 12.89 0.46 -16.93
N THR A 39 11.59 0.67 -16.88
CA THR A 39 10.58 -0.38 -16.96
C THR A 39 9.76 -0.20 -18.23
N VAL A 40 9.70 -1.21 -19.08
CA VAL A 40 8.85 -1.21 -20.27
C VAL A 40 7.66 -2.13 -20.03
N VAL A 41 6.46 -1.62 -20.27
CA VAL A 41 5.21 -2.37 -20.19
C VAL A 41 4.70 -2.63 -21.60
N TYR A 42 4.42 -3.88 -21.92
CA TYR A 42 3.85 -4.28 -23.21
C TYR A 42 2.39 -4.69 -23.07
N ASP A 43 1.65 -4.58 -24.16
CA ASP A 43 0.31 -5.12 -24.30
C ASP A 43 0.37 -6.64 -24.42
N ASN A 44 -0.35 -7.36 -23.56
CA ASN A 44 -0.31 -8.81 -23.53
C ASN A 44 -0.99 -9.47 -24.77
N GLN A 45 -1.79 -8.73 -25.55
CA GLN A 45 -2.46 -9.23 -26.75
C GLN A 45 -1.64 -8.94 -28.00
N THR A 46 -1.12 -7.72 -28.13
CA THR A 46 -0.41 -7.28 -29.35
C THR A 46 1.12 -7.41 -29.24
N GLY A 47 1.66 -7.49 -28.01
CA GLY A 47 3.10 -7.44 -27.74
C GLY A 47 3.72 -6.06 -27.97
N GLU A 48 2.92 -5.03 -28.23
CA GLU A 48 3.40 -3.67 -28.48
C GLU A 48 3.74 -2.94 -27.17
N GLU A 49 4.73 -2.05 -27.21
CA GLU A 49 5.09 -1.18 -26.08
C GLU A 49 3.93 -0.22 -25.78
N GLN A 50 3.37 -0.32 -24.58
CA GLN A 50 2.31 0.56 -24.09
C GLN A 50 2.89 1.76 -23.35
N MET A 51 3.92 1.52 -22.54
CA MET A 51 4.48 2.54 -21.66
C MET A 51 5.95 2.26 -21.35
N GLU A 52 6.75 3.32 -21.31
CA GLU A 52 8.12 3.29 -20.82
C GLU A 52 8.24 4.13 -19.55
N LEU A 53 8.38 3.48 -18.40
CA LEU A 53 8.53 4.11 -17.10
C LEU A 53 10.02 4.28 -16.75
N HIS A 54 10.35 5.44 -16.20
CA HIS A 54 11.68 5.83 -15.78
C HIS A 54 11.64 6.20 -14.31
N SER A 55 12.48 5.56 -13.51
CA SER A 55 12.61 5.85 -12.08
C SER A 55 14.07 6.12 -11.74
N VAL A 56 14.36 7.26 -11.11
CA VAL A 56 15.70 7.57 -10.59
C VAL A 56 15.62 7.66 -9.07
N MET A 57 16.52 6.95 -8.41
CA MET A 57 16.68 6.97 -6.96
C MET A 57 17.95 7.72 -6.61
N HIS A 58 17.79 8.77 -5.80
CA HIS A 58 18.86 9.63 -5.30
C HIS A 58 19.05 9.37 -3.79
N PRO A 59 19.93 8.44 -3.41
CA PRO A 59 20.29 8.27 -2.00
C PRO A 59 21.24 9.39 -1.57
N ASN A 60 20.75 10.35 -0.79
CA ASN A 60 21.63 11.33 -0.14
C ASN A 60 22.16 10.74 1.18
N LYS A 61 23.39 10.23 1.15
CA LYS A 61 24.03 9.60 2.31
C LYS A 61 24.33 10.58 3.44
N GLU A 62 24.59 11.84 3.12
CA GLU A 62 24.99 12.85 4.10
C GLU A 62 23.78 13.40 4.87
N GLU A 63 22.67 13.61 4.18
CA GLU A 63 21.45 14.15 4.79
C GLU A 63 20.47 13.08 5.27
N ARG A 64 20.77 11.79 5.06
CA ARG A 64 19.82 10.67 5.23
C ARG A 64 18.49 10.88 4.48
N ASN A 65 18.52 11.73 3.45
CA ASN A 65 17.35 12.03 2.63
C ASN A 65 17.31 11.11 1.42
N PHE A 66 16.11 10.76 1.01
CA PHE A 66 15.87 9.92 -0.14
C PHE A 66 14.86 10.58 -1.07
N ARG A 67 15.21 10.70 -2.34
CA ARG A 67 14.34 11.24 -3.39
C ARG A 67 14.18 10.20 -4.49
N VAL A 68 12.93 10.00 -4.90
CA VAL A 68 12.58 9.23 -6.10
C VAL A 68 11.99 10.18 -7.11
N GLU A 69 12.51 10.16 -8.33
CA GLU A 69 11.88 10.80 -9.48
C GLU A 69 11.31 9.74 -10.38
N ILE A 70 10.03 9.86 -10.73
CA ILE A 70 9.37 8.94 -11.66
C ILE A 70 8.64 9.72 -12.74
N TRP A 71 8.81 9.28 -13.98
CA TRP A 71 8.03 9.74 -15.12
C TRP A 71 7.84 8.60 -16.11
N ALA A 72 6.86 8.73 -16.99
CA ALA A 72 6.65 7.79 -18.08
C ALA A 72 6.78 8.50 -19.43
N PHE A 73 7.05 7.75 -20.48
CA PHE A 73 6.81 8.16 -21.86
C PHE A 73 5.62 7.38 -22.41
N ASP A 74 4.71 8.08 -23.08
CA ASP A 74 3.64 7.45 -23.85
C ASP A 74 4.13 6.99 -25.24
N LYS A 75 3.22 6.40 -26.03
CA LYS A 75 3.48 5.95 -27.40
C LYS A 75 4.01 7.05 -28.33
N ASN A 76 3.72 8.32 -28.05
CA ASN A 76 4.18 9.46 -28.82
C ASN A 76 5.53 9.99 -28.32
N ARG A 77 6.14 9.31 -27.34
CA ARG A 77 7.38 9.74 -26.65
C ARG A 77 7.22 11.07 -25.91
N GLU A 78 6.01 11.42 -25.51
CA GLU A 78 5.77 12.57 -24.64
C GLU A 78 5.93 12.17 -23.16
N ARG A 79 6.62 13.02 -22.39
CA ARG A 79 6.80 12.78 -20.96
C ARG A 79 5.47 12.99 -20.23
N ARG A 80 5.07 12.00 -19.44
CA ARG A 80 3.88 12.01 -18.59
C ARG A 80 4.27 11.93 -17.12
N SER A 81 3.52 12.66 -16.31
CA SER A 81 3.41 12.52 -14.86
C SER A 81 1.92 12.63 -14.50
N GLY A 82 1.51 12.05 -13.39
CA GLY A 82 0.10 12.06 -13.00
C GLY A 82 -0.20 11.08 -11.87
N ILE A 83 -1.46 11.04 -11.46
CA ILE A 83 -1.90 10.34 -10.25
C ILE A 83 -1.51 8.85 -10.22
N GLN A 84 -1.57 8.17 -11.36
CA GLN A 84 -1.18 6.76 -11.49
C GLN A 84 0.33 6.57 -11.30
N ILE A 85 1.15 7.45 -11.89
CA ILE A 85 2.61 7.41 -11.77
C ILE A 85 3.04 7.78 -10.34
N SER A 86 2.39 8.76 -9.71
CA SER A 86 2.65 9.09 -8.32
C SER A 86 2.25 7.94 -7.39
N ALA A 87 1.13 7.26 -7.65
CA ALA A 87 0.73 6.09 -6.89
C ALA A 87 1.77 4.96 -7.04
N PHE A 88 2.29 4.74 -8.25
CA PHE A 88 3.39 3.80 -8.46
C PHE A 88 4.66 4.21 -7.71
N ALA A 89 5.01 5.50 -7.68
CA ALA A 89 6.15 5.99 -6.92
C ALA A 89 6.01 5.71 -5.42
N GLU A 90 4.82 6.01 -4.91
CA GLU A 90 4.49 5.82 -3.51
C GLU A 90 4.50 4.34 -3.13
N TRP A 91 3.79 3.49 -3.87
CA TRP A 91 3.63 2.06 -3.53
C TRP A 91 4.78 1.17 -3.96
N GLY A 92 5.48 1.52 -5.04
CA GLY A 92 6.60 0.75 -5.59
C GLY A 92 7.95 1.04 -4.92
N TYR A 93 8.16 2.28 -4.46
CA TYR A 93 9.45 2.70 -3.89
C TYR A 93 9.32 3.27 -2.49
N LEU A 94 8.55 4.34 -2.31
CA LEU A 94 8.58 5.10 -1.05
C LEU A 94 8.06 4.28 0.14
N LYS A 95 6.85 3.72 0.04
CA LYS A 95 6.25 2.90 1.11
C LYS A 95 7.06 1.64 1.38
N PRO A 96 7.50 0.84 0.39
CA PRO A 96 8.40 -0.30 0.66
C PRO A 96 9.71 0.10 1.32
N MET A 97 10.27 1.27 1.00
CA MET A 97 11.50 1.75 1.62
C MET A 97 11.29 2.25 3.04
N LEU A 98 10.23 3.02 3.30
CA LEU A 98 9.81 3.40 4.65
C LEU A 98 9.54 2.15 5.48
N ALA A 99 8.81 1.19 4.91
CA ALA A 99 8.52 -0.12 5.47
C ALA A 99 9.71 -1.09 5.43
N SER A 100 10.85 -0.72 4.86
CA SER A 100 12.04 -1.56 4.91
C SER A 100 12.68 -1.40 6.29
N ARG A 101 13.42 -2.43 6.73
CA ARG A 101 13.86 -2.67 8.12
C ARG A 101 14.64 -1.54 8.82
N TYR A 102 14.92 -0.42 8.16
CA TYR A 102 15.76 0.66 8.68
C TYR A 102 15.14 1.46 9.85
N GLY A 103 13.85 1.28 10.17
CA GLY A 103 13.20 1.91 11.33
C GLY A 103 12.17 1.03 12.04
N GLN A 104 12.08 -0.26 11.70
CA GLN A 104 11.04 -1.12 12.24
C GLN A 104 11.44 -1.71 13.59
N LYS A 105 10.77 -1.25 14.64
CA LYS A 105 10.91 -1.81 15.99
C LYS A 105 10.37 -3.25 16.07
N VAL A 106 9.40 -3.60 15.22
CA VAL A 106 8.71 -4.90 15.23
C VAL A 106 8.80 -5.55 13.85
N LYS A 107 9.15 -6.85 13.81
CA LYS A 107 9.20 -7.61 12.56
C LYS A 107 7.79 -8.02 12.13
N VAL A 108 7.58 -8.04 10.81
CA VAL A 108 6.32 -8.49 10.18
C VAL A 108 6.63 -9.58 9.16
N ARG A 109 5.96 -10.71 9.28
CA ARG A 109 6.09 -11.89 8.43
C ARG A 109 4.82 -12.08 7.60
N SER A 110 4.97 -12.42 6.32
CA SER A 110 3.86 -12.75 5.41
C SER A 110 3.76 -14.25 5.18
N GLY A 111 2.58 -14.73 4.81
CA GLY A 111 2.37 -16.14 4.46
C GLY A 111 2.60 -17.12 5.62
N VAL A 112 2.36 -16.69 6.85
CA VAL A 112 2.46 -17.54 8.05
C VAL A 112 1.22 -18.44 8.11
N ASP A 113 1.40 -19.74 8.32
CA ASP A 113 0.29 -20.66 8.54
C ASP A 113 -0.31 -20.44 9.92
N CYS A 114 -1.60 -20.10 9.96
CA CYS A 114 -2.36 -19.87 11.18
C CYS A 114 -3.55 -20.85 11.21
N ALA A 115 -3.41 -21.93 11.97
CA ALA A 115 -4.45 -22.96 12.08
C ALA A 115 -5.78 -22.39 12.59
N ASP A 116 -5.72 -21.50 13.58
CA ASP A 116 -6.90 -20.94 14.25
C ASP A 116 -7.73 -20.01 13.38
N SER A 117 -7.15 -19.40 12.35
CA SER A 117 -7.87 -18.56 11.39
C SER A 117 -8.14 -19.28 10.08
N GLY A 118 -7.66 -20.52 9.91
CA GLY A 118 -7.96 -21.36 8.73
C GLY A 118 -7.18 -20.99 7.46
N GLY A 119 -6.01 -20.37 7.57
CA GLY A 119 -5.22 -20.05 6.37
C GLY A 119 -3.93 -19.28 6.62
N LYS A 120 -3.42 -18.68 5.54
CA LYS A 120 -2.23 -17.84 5.56
C LYS A 120 -2.55 -16.46 6.12
N SER A 121 -1.69 -15.95 6.98
CA SER A 121 -1.80 -14.62 7.58
C SER A 121 -0.49 -13.85 7.52
N ILE A 122 -0.61 -12.53 7.69
CA ILE A 122 0.47 -11.66 8.11
C ILE A 122 0.55 -11.71 9.63
N MET A 123 1.75 -11.88 10.18
CA MET A 123 1.97 -11.92 11.62
C MET A 123 3.05 -10.93 12.02
N THR A 124 2.79 -10.14 13.05
CA THR A 124 3.83 -9.40 13.74
C THR A 124 4.56 -10.31 14.73
N ASP A 125 5.80 -9.96 15.07
CA ASP A 125 6.40 -10.44 16.33
C ASP A 125 5.68 -9.79 17.53
N ALA A 126 6.09 -10.18 18.73
CA ALA A 126 5.57 -9.64 19.99
C ALA A 126 5.70 -8.11 20.05
N LEU A 127 4.63 -7.46 20.50
CA LEU A 127 4.47 -6.01 20.62
C LEU A 127 4.60 -5.53 22.08
N ASP A 128 4.74 -6.45 23.05
CA ASP A 128 4.63 -6.19 24.49
C ASP A 128 5.63 -5.13 25.00
N ALA A 129 6.75 -4.93 24.31
CA ALA A 129 7.72 -3.88 24.60
C ALA A 129 7.24 -2.46 24.24
N HIS A 130 6.11 -2.34 23.54
CA HIS A 130 5.62 -1.08 22.97
C HIS A 130 4.13 -0.85 23.27
N TYR A 131 3.31 -1.89 23.21
CA TYR A 131 1.88 -1.82 23.39
C TYR A 131 1.36 -3.03 24.14
N THR A 132 0.36 -2.79 25.00
CA THR A 132 -0.58 -3.84 25.39
C THR A 132 -1.51 -4.19 24.21
N ALA A 133 -2.17 -5.35 24.28
CA ALA A 133 -3.14 -5.75 23.25
C ALA A 133 -4.28 -4.72 23.10
N ASP A 134 -4.78 -4.18 24.22
CA ASP A 134 -5.89 -3.22 24.21
C ASP A 134 -5.47 -1.89 23.58
N GLN A 135 -4.31 -1.35 23.96
CA GLN A 135 -3.78 -0.13 23.32
C GLN A 135 -3.56 -0.31 21.81
N PHE A 136 -3.06 -1.49 21.40
CA PHE A 136 -2.87 -1.76 19.98
C PHE A 136 -4.20 -1.88 19.22
N PHE A 137 -5.21 -2.49 19.84
CA PHE A 137 -6.56 -2.58 19.29
C PHE A 137 -7.17 -1.19 19.07
N ASP A 138 -7.12 -0.32 20.08
CA ASP A 138 -7.64 1.06 20.00
C ASP A 138 -6.90 1.87 18.93
N ALA A 139 -5.57 1.72 18.86
CA ALA A 139 -4.75 2.36 17.86
C ALA A 139 -5.11 1.95 16.42
N VAL A 140 -5.45 0.69 16.18
CA VAL A 140 -5.90 0.22 14.86
C VAL A 140 -7.27 0.82 14.50
N LEU A 141 -8.22 0.87 15.44
CA LEU A 141 -9.52 1.51 15.20
C LEU A 141 -9.39 3.00 14.90
N MET A 142 -8.57 3.71 15.69
CA MET A 142 -8.29 5.13 15.48
C MET A 142 -7.65 5.37 14.12
N GLN A 143 -6.71 4.53 13.71
CA GLN A 143 -6.09 4.65 12.39
C GLN A 143 -7.11 4.46 11.26
N ILE A 144 -8.04 3.50 11.37
CA ILE A 144 -9.08 3.28 10.34
C ILE A 144 -10.00 4.53 10.24
N LYS A 145 -10.37 5.13 11.37
CA LYS A 145 -11.15 6.38 11.40
C LYS A 145 -10.36 7.53 10.73
N GLN A 146 -9.10 7.69 11.09
CA GLN A 146 -8.24 8.73 10.54
C GLN A 146 -8.03 8.58 9.03
N GLU A 147 -7.84 7.35 8.53
CA GLU A 147 -7.77 7.08 7.09
C GLU A 147 -9.05 7.58 6.36
N GLY A 148 -10.21 7.38 6.97
CA GLY A 148 -11.48 7.90 6.46
C GLY A 148 -11.51 9.43 6.39
N ILE A 149 -11.11 10.10 7.46
CA ILE A 149 -11.06 11.57 7.55
C ILE A 149 -10.06 12.14 6.54
N ASP A 150 -8.88 11.53 6.40
CA ASP A 150 -7.84 11.93 5.45
C ASP A 150 -8.35 11.84 3.99
N CYS A 151 -9.27 10.91 3.73
CA CYS A 151 -9.97 10.76 2.45
C CYS A 151 -11.24 11.63 2.32
N LYS A 152 -11.46 12.59 3.23
CA LYS A 152 -12.68 13.43 3.31
C LYS A 152 -13.98 12.62 3.43
N GLY A 153 -13.90 11.44 4.03
CA GLY A 153 -15.07 10.62 4.31
C GLY A 153 -15.82 11.10 5.54
N GLU A 154 -17.10 10.73 5.61
CA GLU A 154 -17.96 10.89 6.78
C GLU A 154 -17.97 9.58 7.59
N ILE A 155 -17.97 9.69 8.92
CA ILE A 155 -18.03 8.53 9.80
C ILE A 155 -19.41 8.46 10.45
N ASP A 156 -20.14 7.39 10.17
CA ASP A 156 -21.40 7.05 10.81
C ASP A 156 -21.16 6.08 11.97
N TYR A 157 -21.45 6.53 13.19
CA TYR A 157 -21.16 5.78 14.43
C TYR A 157 -22.40 5.06 14.94
N LYS A 158 -22.31 3.74 15.06
CA LYS A 158 -23.22 2.95 15.89
C LYS A 158 -22.69 2.80 17.32
N SER A 159 -21.37 2.70 17.46
CA SER A 159 -20.61 2.79 18.70
C SER A 159 -19.15 3.14 18.41
N ASP A 160 -18.29 3.22 19.43
CA ASP A 160 -16.86 3.49 19.22
C ASP A 160 -16.11 2.38 18.47
N VAL A 161 -16.63 1.15 18.52
CA VAL A 161 -16.04 -0.07 17.92
C VAL A 161 -16.87 -0.62 16.74
N GLU A 162 -18.04 -0.04 16.48
CA GLU A 162 -18.89 -0.35 15.32
C GLU A 162 -19.28 0.94 14.60
N PHE A 163 -18.72 1.15 13.41
CA PHE A 163 -18.94 2.38 12.63
C PHE A 163 -18.78 2.12 11.13
N ALA A 164 -19.26 3.02 10.29
CA ALA A 164 -19.05 3.00 8.86
C ALA A 164 -18.34 4.29 8.41
N VAL A 165 -17.32 4.14 7.57
CA VAL A 165 -16.66 5.26 6.88
C VAL A 165 -17.24 5.33 5.47
N ASN A 166 -17.81 6.45 5.08
CA ASN A 166 -18.40 6.67 3.75
C ASN A 166 -17.62 7.76 3.02
N ILE A 167 -17.18 7.49 1.80
CA ILE A 167 -16.39 8.39 0.97
C ILE A 167 -17.15 8.59 -0.33
N GLU A 168 -17.46 9.85 -0.63
CA GLU A 168 -18.08 10.26 -1.87
C GLU A 168 -17.15 11.24 -2.60
N GLN A 169 -16.77 10.91 -3.83
CA GLN A 169 -15.82 11.72 -4.60
C GLN A 169 -16.21 11.80 -6.08
N ASP A 170 -16.27 13.02 -6.60
CA ASP A 170 -16.36 13.25 -8.05
C ASP A 170 -14.96 13.35 -8.66
N ILE A 171 -14.65 12.41 -9.57
CA ILE A 171 -13.42 12.41 -10.34
C ILE A 171 -13.68 13.02 -11.72
N GLN A 172 -12.91 14.05 -12.06
CA GLN A 172 -12.92 14.61 -13.42
C GLN A 172 -12.32 13.61 -14.40
N LEU A 173 -13.09 13.28 -15.44
CA LEU A 173 -12.65 12.34 -16.45
C LEU A 173 -11.80 13.05 -17.51
N PRO A 174 -10.79 12.37 -18.09
CA PRO A 174 -10.09 12.88 -19.27
C PRO A 174 -11.08 13.19 -20.39
N GLU A 175 -10.87 14.29 -21.13
CA GLU A 175 -11.81 14.80 -22.14
C GLU A 175 -12.17 13.76 -23.21
N GLU A 176 -11.21 12.93 -23.62
CA GLU A 176 -11.43 11.83 -24.57
C GLU A 176 -12.42 10.79 -24.02
N LEU A 177 -12.29 10.43 -22.74
CA LEU A 177 -13.18 9.46 -22.10
C LEU A 177 -14.54 10.10 -21.83
N ALA A 178 -14.55 11.35 -21.35
CA ALA A 178 -15.76 12.11 -21.09
C ALA A 178 -16.61 12.26 -22.36
N SER A 179 -15.98 12.52 -23.50
CA SER A 179 -16.65 12.61 -24.80
C SER A 179 -17.22 11.28 -25.27
N LYS A 180 -16.53 10.16 -25.01
CA LYS A 180 -17.00 8.81 -25.37
C LYS A 180 -18.22 8.37 -24.57
N ILE A 181 -18.25 8.68 -23.27
CA ILE A 181 -19.32 8.22 -22.37
C ILE A 181 -20.42 9.27 -22.14
N GLY A 182 -20.21 10.50 -22.62
CA GLY A 182 -21.16 11.61 -22.44
C GLY A 182 -21.24 12.15 -21.01
N GLN A 183 -20.23 11.91 -20.16
CA GLN A 183 -20.17 12.36 -18.77
C GLN A 183 -18.81 12.97 -18.46
N LYS A 184 -18.78 14.16 -17.84
CA LYS A 184 -17.52 14.86 -17.48
C LYS A 184 -16.91 14.36 -16.17
N THR A 185 -17.75 13.83 -15.30
CA THR A 185 -17.36 13.38 -13.96
C THR A 185 -17.80 11.94 -13.76
N LEU A 186 -16.95 11.17 -13.09
CA LEU A 186 -17.29 9.88 -12.50
C LEU A 186 -17.48 10.11 -11.01
N HIS A 187 -18.70 9.95 -10.54
CA HIS A 187 -18.99 9.89 -9.12
C HIS A 187 -18.51 8.54 -8.58
N ILE A 188 -17.72 8.53 -7.51
CA ILE A 188 -17.24 7.34 -6.81
C ILE A 188 -17.82 7.33 -5.40
N SER A 189 -18.55 6.27 -5.08
CA SER A 189 -19.04 5.98 -3.73
C SER A 189 -18.28 4.78 -3.18
N ALA A 190 -17.65 4.94 -2.02
CA ALA A 190 -17.01 3.87 -1.29
C ALA A 190 -17.46 3.88 0.17
N SER A 191 -17.64 2.71 0.77
CA SER A 191 -17.94 2.59 2.20
C SER A 191 -17.10 1.48 2.83
N ARG A 192 -16.70 1.68 4.08
CA ARG A 192 -16.03 0.68 4.91
C ARG A 192 -16.81 0.52 6.21
N ALA A 193 -17.53 -0.59 6.32
CA ALA A 193 -18.15 -0.96 7.58
C ALA A 193 -17.11 -1.61 8.50
N VAL A 194 -17.04 -1.20 9.75
CA VAL A 194 -16.13 -1.70 10.79
C VAL A 194 -16.95 -2.31 11.91
N SER A 195 -16.53 -3.50 12.34
CA SER A 195 -17.15 -4.21 13.45
C SER A 195 -16.10 -4.99 14.23
N THR A 196 -16.38 -5.27 15.49
CA THR A 196 -15.48 -6.05 16.35
C THR A 196 -16.18 -7.28 16.89
N ASP A 197 -15.43 -8.33 17.23
CA ASP A 197 -16.01 -9.43 17.99
C ASP A 197 -16.35 -9.00 19.42
N PRO A 198 -17.24 -9.73 20.14
CA PRO A 198 -17.65 -9.36 21.50
C PRO A 198 -16.51 -9.27 22.51
N LYS A 199 -15.36 -9.89 22.23
CA LYS A 199 -14.17 -9.86 23.09
C LYS A 199 -13.22 -8.71 22.76
N GLY A 200 -13.46 -7.92 21.71
CA GLY A 200 -12.54 -6.85 21.30
C GLY A 200 -11.16 -7.36 20.89
N ARG A 201 -11.11 -8.55 20.27
CA ARG A 201 -9.87 -9.21 19.82
C ARG A 201 -9.81 -9.38 18.31
N LEU A 202 -10.91 -9.17 17.60
CA LEU A 202 -10.98 -9.20 16.15
C LEU A 202 -11.65 -7.92 15.65
N ILE A 203 -10.92 -7.13 14.87
CA ILE A 203 -11.47 -6.04 14.08
C ILE A 203 -11.72 -6.58 12.68
N SER A 204 -12.95 -6.47 12.20
CA SER A 204 -13.33 -6.84 10.83
C SER A 204 -13.82 -5.61 10.09
N THR A 205 -13.43 -5.51 8.82
CA THR A 205 -13.88 -4.44 7.93
C THR A 205 -14.46 -5.03 6.66
N ALA A 206 -15.46 -4.38 6.09
CA ALA A 206 -16.05 -4.71 4.80
C ALA A 206 -16.06 -3.47 3.92
N ASP A 207 -15.15 -3.46 2.94
CA ASP A 207 -14.95 -2.38 1.99
C ASP A 207 -15.81 -2.61 0.75
N ARG A 208 -16.65 -1.63 0.45
CA ARG A 208 -17.55 -1.60 -0.70
C ARG A 208 -17.22 -0.43 -1.60
N ILE A 209 -17.30 -0.64 -2.90
CA ILE A 209 -17.20 0.41 -3.92
C ILE A 209 -18.43 0.28 -4.81
N PHE A 210 -19.16 1.37 -5.02
CA PHE A 210 -20.46 1.36 -5.69
C PHE A 210 -21.48 0.39 -5.05
N GLY A 211 -21.41 0.23 -3.73
CA GLY A 211 -22.23 -0.72 -2.97
C GLY A 211 -21.77 -2.18 -3.04
N GLU A 212 -20.90 -2.53 -4.00
CA GLU A 212 -20.39 -3.89 -4.18
C GLU A 212 -19.25 -4.19 -3.22
N LEU A 213 -19.28 -5.36 -2.58
CA LEU A 213 -18.19 -5.80 -1.69
C LEU A 213 -16.95 -6.09 -2.53
N VAL A 214 -15.85 -5.39 -2.24
CA VAL A 214 -14.57 -5.56 -2.93
C VAL A 214 -13.59 -6.36 -2.07
N LEU A 215 -13.59 -6.07 -0.76
CA LEU A 215 -12.60 -6.59 0.16
C LEU A 215 -13.21 -6.71 1.57
N SER A 216 -12.79 -7.73 2.30
CA SER A 216 -12.93 -7.77 3.75
C SER A 216 -11.57 -7.94 4.39
N THR A 217 -11.30 -7.17 5.44
CA THR A 217 -10.02 -7.19 6.15
C THR A 217 -10.22 -7.53 7.61
N PHE A 218 -9.30 -8.31 8.16
CA PHE A 218 -9.36 -8.84 9.52
C PHE A 218 -8.07 -8.54 10.26
N TYR A 219 -8.19 -8.00 11.47
CA TYR A 219 -7.10 -7.79 12.43
C TYR A 219 -7.44 -8.56 13.69
N ARG A 220 -6.75 -9.67 13.93
CA ARG A 220 -6.86 -10.42 15.17
C ARG A 220 -5.71 -10.04 16.09
N ILE A 221 -6.05 -9.45 17.22
CA ILE A 221 -5.11 -9.06 18.26
C ILE A 221 -5.04 -10.18 19.28
N HIS A 222 -3.84 -10.72 19.49
CA HIS A 222 -3.56 -11.72 20.53
C HIS A 222 -2.98 -10.99 21.73
N ASP A 223 -3.18 -11.52 22.94
CA ASP A 223 -2.85 -10.85 24.21
C ASP A 223 -1.72 -11.50 25.01
N ASN A 224 -1.16 -12.63 24.57
CA ASN A 224 -0.02 -13.27 25.21
C ASN A 224 0.82 -14.12 24.22
N PRO A 225 1.90 -13.58 23.64
CA PRO A 225 2.29 -12.16 23.66
C PRO A 225 1.31 -11.27 22.89
N ALA A 226 1.34 -9.96 23.15
CA ALA A 226 0.65 -8.98 22.32
C ALA A 226 1.14 -9.09 20.86
N ARG A 227 0.27 -9.44 19.91
CA ARG A 227 0.66 -9.53 18.48
C ARG A 227 -0.54 -9.31 17.57
N CYS A 228 -0.27 -8.88 16.34
CA CYS A 228 -1.28 -8.72 15.32
C CYS A 228 -1.18 -9.84 14.29
N GLU A 229 -2.30 -10.52 14.08
CA GLU A 229 -2.56 -11.36 12.93
C GLU A 229 -3.46 -10.60 11.96
N TYR A 230 -3.10 -10.60 10.68
CA TYR A 230 -3.82 -9.87 9.65
C TYR A 230 -4.04 -10.71 8.40
N TRP A 231 -5.22 -10.63 7.82
CA TRP A 231 -5.48 -11.16 6.48
C TRP A 231 -6.62 -10.40 5.80
N GLU A 232 -6.69 -10.60 4.50
CA GLU A 232 -7.71 -10.04 3.63
C GLU A 232 -8.45 -11.17 2.92
N VAL A 233 -9.71 -10.95 2.58
CA VAL A 233 -10.53 -11.82 1.73
C VAL A 233 -11.12 -10.97 0.62
N LEU A 234 -10.74 -11.28 -0.62
CA LEU A 234 -11.28 -10.63 -1.81
C LEU A 234 -12.75 -11.02 -2.01
N SER A 235 -13.49 -10.25 -2.79
CA SER A 235 -14.87 -10.57 -3.20
C SER A 235 -15.03 -11.95 -3.85
N THR A 236 -13.96 -12.49 -4.44
CA THR A 236 -13.91 -13.86 -4.99
C THR A 236 -13.83 -14.96 -3.92
N GLY A 237 -13.73 -14.60 -2.64
CA GLY A 237 -13.44 -15.50 -1.53
C GLY A 237 -11.96 -15.86 -1.38
N LEU A 238 -11.08 -15.36 -2.27
CA LEU A 238 -9.66 -15.62 -2.16
C LEU A 238 -9.07 -14.88 -0.95
N ARG A 239 -8.48 -15.65 -0.04
CA ARG A 239 -7.70 -15.12 1.08
C ARG A 239 -6.32 -14.68 0.62
N VAL A 240 -5.91 -13.48 1.01
CA VAL A 240 -4.59 -12.92 0.69
C VAL A 240 -3.84 -12.45 1.94
N ALA A 241 -2.55 -12.78 1.98
CA ALA A 241 -1.63 -12.44 3.06
C ALA A 241 -0.18 -12.39 2.52
N GLY A 242 0.01 -11.64 1.44
CA GLY A 242 1.26 -11.55 0.69
C GLY A 242 2.18 -10.43 1.15
N GLY A 243 3.25 -10.19 0.38
CA GLY A 243 4.23 -9.15 0.68
C GLY A 243 3.64 -7.73 0.70
N HIS A 244 2.65 -7.45 -0.16
CA HIS A 244 1.96 -6.16 -0.20
C HIS A 244 1.22 -5.87 1.12
N GLN A 245 0.42 -6.83 1.61
CA GLN A 245 -0.27 -6.73 2.89
C GLN A 245 0.71 -6.58 4.07
N ALA A 246 1.84 -7.30 4.05
CA ALA A 246 2.87 -7.09 5.07
C ALA A 246 3.44 -5.67 5.06
N THR A 247 3.62 -5.07 3.89
CA THR A 247 4.07 -3.67 3.77
C THR A 247 3.05 -2.69 4.37
N LEU A 248 1.75 -2.95 4.21
CA LEU A 248 0.70 -2.15 4.87
C LEU A 248 0.85 -2.20 6.40
N ILE A 249 0.88 -3.40 6.98
CA ILE A 249 1.03 -3.58 8.44
C ILE A 249 2.31 -2.91 8.96
N ARG A 250 3.40 -3.05 8.21
CA ARG A 250 4.67 -2.37 8.49
C ARG A 250 4.55 -0.85 8.53
N MET A 251 3.87 -0.24 7.57
CA MET A 251 3.64 1.21 7.53
C MET A 251 2.77 1.67 8.71
N ARG A 252 1.77 0.87 9.08
CA ARG A 252 0.93 1.14 10.25
C ARG A 252 1.74 1.12 11.53
N LEU A 253 2.54 0.08 11.74
CA LEU A 253 3.43 -0.01 12.89
C LEU A 253 4.44 1.13 12.94
N LEU A 254 4.94 1.62 11.80
CA LEU A 254 5.83 2.79 11.79
C LEU A 254 5.13 4.06 12.29
N ARG A 255 3.88 4.29 11.87
CA ARG A 255 3.07 5.42 12.34
C ARG A 255 2.79 5.31 13.84
N LEU A 256 2.36 4.13 14.30
CA LEU A 256 2.05 3.91 15.71
C LEU A 256 3.31 4.01 16.59
N LEU A 257 4.43 3.46 16.14
CA LEU A 257 5.65 3.36 16.95
C LEU A 257 6.61 4.56 16.79
N SER A 258 6.16 5.63 16.14
CA SER A 258 6.92 6.87 16.00
C SER A 258 7.09 7.54 17.37
N GLU A 259 8.26 8.11 17.67
CA GLU A 259 8.61 8.60 19.02
C GLU A 259 7.86 9.87 19.45
N GLU A 260 7.34 10.65 18.49
CA GLU A 260 6.55 11.85 18.74
C GLU A 260 5.06 11.49 18.97
N ASP A 261 4.50 10.56 18.20
CA ASP A 261 3.07 10.19 18.30
C ASP A 261 2.73 9.43 19.59
N ILE A 262 3.64 8.60 20.13
CA ILE A 262 3.40 7.86 21.39
C ILE A 262 3.13 8.82 22.55
N LYS A 263 3.77 10.00 22.58
CA LYS A 263 3.59 10.97 23.68
C LYS A 263 2.27 11.73 23.56
N GLU A 264 1.82 12.05 22.35
CA GLU A 264 0.53 12.71 22.13
C GLU A 264 -0.66 11.75 22.28
N GLN A 265 -0.53 10.49 21.81
CA GLN A 265 -1.58 9.47 21.94
C GLN A 265 -1.79 8.98 23.38
N LEU A 266 -0.79 9.12 24.26
CA LEU A 266 -0.92 8.83 25.69
C LEU A 266 -1.36 10.05 26.52
N ALA A 267 -1.37 11.24 25.92
CA ALA A 267 -1.75 12.50 26.57
C ALA A 267 -3.15 12.99 26.18
N SER A 268 -3.81 12.34 25.22
CA SER A 268 -5.21 12.54 24.81
C SER A 268 -6.11 11.44 25.36
#